data_AF-A0A314ZLR5-F1
#
_entry.id   AF-A0A314ZLR5-F1
#
_cell.length_a   1.000
_cell.length_b   1.000
_cell.length_c   1.000
_cell.angle_alpha   90.00
_cell.angle_beta   90.00
_cell.angle_gamma   90.00
#
_symmetry.space_group_name_H-M   'P 1'
#
loop_
_entity.id
_entity.type
_entity.pdbx_description
1 polymer ?
#
loop_
_entity_poly.entity_id
_entity_poly.type
_entity_poly.pdbx_seq_one_letter_code
_entity_poly.pdbx_strand_id
1 'polypeptide(L)'
;MQRILSVQYSIPDSVQISRECLELISRIFVPDPAARITIPEIKNHSWFLKNLPADLMDEMTTGSHFEEPDQPMQSLDAIMQIIAEATIPAAGTLGLSSYMTDGLDMDDDMDDLDSESELDVDSSGEIVYAI
;
A
#
# COMPACT_ATOMS: atom_id res chain seq x y z
N MET A 1 13.25 -16.41 4.99
CA MET A 1 12.04 -16.92 4.30
C MET A 1 11.53 -18.26 4.83
N GLN A 2 12.39 -19.25 5.16
CA GLN A 2 11.95 -20.60 5.60
C GLN A 2 11.01 -20.61 6.83
N ARG A 3 11.22 -19.71 7.80
CA ARG A 3 10.41 -19.65 9.03
C ARG A 3 8.92 -19.40 8.79
N ILE A 4 8.56 -18.66 7.75
CA ILE A 4 7.16 -18.36 7.42
C ILE A 4 6.49 -19.59 6.81
N LEU A 5 7.16 -20.24 5.84
CA LEU A 5 6.65 -21.44 5.17
C LEU A 5 6.49 -22.62 6.13
N SER A 6 7.37 -22.73 7.13
CA SER A 6 7.32 -23.77 8.15
C SER A 6 6.61 -23.36 9.43
N VAL A 7 6.03 -22.15 9.48
CA VAL A 7 5.30 -21.61 10.64
C VAL A 7 6.08 -21.76 11.95
N GLN A 8 7.35 -21.34 11.91
CA GLN A 8 8.25 -21.40 13.06
C GLN A 8 8.23 -20.09 13.84
N TYR A 9 7.34 -20.03 14.83
CA TYR A 9 7.23 -18.92 15.78
C TYR A 9 7.35 -19.42 17.23
N SER A 10 7.81 -18.55 18.11
CA SER A 10 7.88 -18.78 19.54
C SER A 10 7.57 -17.46 20.24
N ILE A 11 6.77 -17.51 21.30
CA ILE A 11 6.51 -16.36 22.16
C ILE A 11 7.60 -16.38 23.24
N PRO A 12 8.40 -15.32 23.41
CA PRO A 12 9.41 -15.28 24.46
C PRO A 12 8.79 -15.38 25.87
N ASP A 13 9.44 -16.11 26.79
CA ASP A 13 8.95 -16.32 28.16
C ASP A 13 8.81 -15.01 28.96
N SER A 14 9.51 -13.96 28.54
CA SER A 14 9.41 -12.62 29.12
C SER A 14 8.06 -11.94 28.85
N VAL A 15 7.26 -12.45 27.92
CA VAL A 15 5.96 -11.87 27.54
C VAL A 15 4.84 -12.69 28.15
N GLN A 16 4.08 -12.08 29.06
CA GLN A 16 2.90 -12.69 29.66
C GLN A 16 1.71 -12.51 28.72
N ILE A 17 1.27 -13.61 28.09
CA ILE A 17 0.13 -13.63 27.17
C ILE A 17 -0.98 -14.50 27.77
N SER A 18 -2.23 -14.06 27.65
CA SER A 18 -3.35 -14.86 28.13
C SER A 18 -3.52 -16.12 27.28
N ARG A 19 -4.09 -17.19 27.86
CA ARG A 19 -4.30 -18.45 27.15
C ARG A 19 -5.13 -18.27 25.88
N GLU A 20 -6.15 -17.43 25.95
CA GLU A 20 -7.05 -17.12 24.83
C GLU A 20 -6.31 -16.39 23.71
N CYS A 21 -5.37 -15.51 24.05
CA CYS A 21 -4.55 -14.83 23.04
C CYS A 21 -3.62 -15.82 22.31
N LEU A 22 -2.99 -16.73 23.05
CA LEU A 22 -2.14 -17.78 22.48
C LEU A 22 -2.94 -18.73 21.58
N GLU A 23 -4.15 -19.11 22.00
CA GLU A 23 -5.08 -19.88 21.17
C GLU A 23 -5.39 -19.16 19.86
N LEU A 24 -5.73 -17.87 19.92
CA LEU A 24 -6.02 -17.07 18.73
C LEU A 24 -4.81 -17.01 17.78
N ILE A 25 -3.62 -16.73 18.29
CA ILE A 25 -2.38 -16.70 17.49
C ILE A 25 -2.15 -18.04 16.81
N SER A 26 -2.34 -19.15 17.53
CA SER A 26 -2.15 -20.51 17.00
C SER A 26 -3.12 -20.84 15.86
N ARG A 27 -4.32 -20.27 15.88
CA ARG A 27 -5.34 -20.45 14.83
C ARG A 27 -5.16 -19.52 13.63
N ILE A 28 -4.45 -18.40 13.80
CA ILE A 28 -4.07 -17.49 12.71
C ILE A 28 -2.82 -18.01 11.98
N PHE A 29 -1.80 -18.43 12.73
CA PHE A 29 -0.57 -18.98 12.19
C PHE A 29 -0.75 -20.46 11.84
N VAL A 30 -1.57 -20.71 10.81
CA VAL A 30 -1.80 -22.03 10.21
C VAL A 30 -1.31 -21.98 8.75
N PRO A 31 -0.47 -22.94 8.30
CA PRO A 31 0.05 -22.95 6.93
C PRO A 31 -1.05 -23.09 5.88
N ASP A 32 -2.04 -23.95 6.17
CA ASP A 32 -3.19 -24.18 5.31
C ASP A 32 -4.21 -23.02 5.44
N PRO A 33 -4.47 -22.24 4.38
CA PRO A 33 -5.46 -21.17 4.41
C PRO A 33 -6.88 -21.68 4.68
N ALA A 34 -7.22 -22.91 4.27
CA ALA A 34 -8.56 -23.47 4.46
C ALA A 34 -8.83 -23.85 5.92
N ALA A 35 -7.78 -24.17 6.69
CA ALA A 35 -7.87 -24.48 8.11
C ALA A 35 -7.62 -23.25 9.03
N ARG A 36 -7.27 -22.10 8.44
CA ARG A 36 -7.02 -20.86 9.18
C ARG A 36 -8.34 -20.27 9.67
N ILE A 37 -8.34 -19.75 10.90
CA ILE A 37 -9.50 -19.05 11.46
C ILE A 37 -9.94 -17.89 10.56
N THR A 38 -11.25 -17.79 10.35
CA THR A 38 -11.88 -16.76 9.53
C THR A 38 -12.16 -15.48 10.32
N ILE A 39 -12.38 -14.35 9.64
CA ILE A 39 -12.74 -13.09 10.31
C ILE A 39 -14.00 -13.21 11.19
N PRO A 40 -15.10 -13.86 10.75
CA PRO A 40 -16.26 -14.07 11.62
C PRO A 40 -15.92 -14.87 12.89
N GLU A 41 -15.06 -15.89 12.78
CA GLU A 41 -14.62 -16.68 13.94
C GLU A 41 -13.73 -15.87 14.89
N ILE A 42 -12.86 -14.98 14.36
CA ILE A 42 -12.08 -14.03 15.16
C ILE A 42 -13.01 -13.06 15.89
N LYS A 43 -14.01 -12.48 15.21
CA LYS A 43 -14.99 -11.56 15.83
C LYS A 43 -15.77 -12.21 16.97
N ASN A 44 -15.94 -13.54 16.94
CA ASN A 44 -16.58 -14.32 18.00
C ASN A 44 -15.60 -14.89 19.04
N HIS A 45 -14.29 -14.68 18.87
CA HIS A 45 -13.28 -15.27 19.76
C HIS A 45 -13.25 -14.55 21.12
N SER A 46 -13.14 -15.30 22.22
CA SER A 46 -13.19 -14.73 23.58
C SER A 46 -12.13 -13.66 23.85
N TRP A 47 -10.94 -13.80 23.26
CA TRP A 47 -9.90 -12.77 23.34
C TRP A 47 -10.30 -11.47 22.63
N PHE A 48 -10.98 -11.54 21.48
CA PHE A 48 -11.40 -10.38 20.70
C PHE A 48 -12.56 -9.64 21.38
N LEU A 49 -13.50 -10.38 21.96
CA LEU A 49 -14.64 -9.82 22.67
C LEU A 49 -14.27 -9.18 24.02
N LYS A 50 -13.10 -9.53 24.58
CA LYS A 50 -12.67 -9.04 25.89
C LYS A 50 -12.31 -7.55 25.81
N ASN A 51 -13.11 -6.72 26.50
CA ASN A 51 -12.99 -5.26 26.51
C ASN A 51 -13.18 -4.61 25.12
N LEU A 52 -13.95 -5.24 24.23
CA LEU A 52 -14.30 -4.65 22.96
C LEU A 52 -15.25 -3.45 23.20
N PRO A 53 -14.93 -2.23 22.72
CA PRO A 53 -15.84 -1.09 22.79
C PRO A 53 -17.16 -1.35 22.07
N ALA A 54 -18.27 -0.87 22.63
CA ALA A 54 -19.61 -1.04 22.05
C ALA A 54 -19.70 -0.47 20.62
N ASP A 55 -19.03 0.65 20.35
CA ASP A 55 -19.02 1.29 19.03
C ASP A 55 -18.44 0.39 17.92
N LEU A 56 -17.56 -0.55 18.29
CA LEU A 56 -16.96 -1.52 17.36
C LEU A 56 -17.76 -2.83 17.25
N MET A 57 -18.71 -3.08 18.16
CA MET A 57 -19.58 -4.26 18.10
C MET A 57 -20.64 -4.11 16.99
N ASP A 58 -21.03 -2.88 16.66
CA ASP A 58 -22.16 -2.55 15.79
C ASP A 58 -21.76 -2.18 14.35
N GLU A 59 -20.64 -2.69 13.85
CA GLU A 59 -20.14 -2.43 12.48
C GLU A 59 -21.15 -2.84 11.37
N MET A 60 -22.13 -3.71 11.69
CA MET A 60 -23.18 -4.11 10.74
C MET A 60 -24.37 -3.14 10.68
N THR A 61 -24.51 -2.21 11.64
CA THR A 61 -25.59 -1.21 11.68
C THR A 61 -25.09 0.23 11.49
N THR A 62 -23.80 0.51 11.71
CA THR A 62 -23.19 1.85 11.55
C THR A 62 -22.49 2.07 10.21
N GLY A 63 -22.42 1.04 9.35
CA GLY A 63 -21.66 1.03 8.09
C GLY A 63 -22.24 1.83 6.92
N SER A 64 -22.94 2.96 7.13
CA SER A 64 -23.40 3.77 5.98
C SER A 64 -23.33 5.29 6.16
N HIS A 65 -22.86 5.82 7.29
CA HIS A 65 -22.77 7.28 7.45
C HIS A 65 -21.58 7.69 8.34
N PHE A 66 -20.38 7.19 8.03
CA PHE A 66 -19.19 7.93 8.41
C PHE A 66 -18.99 9.03 7.36
N GLU A 67 -19.36 10.25 7.71
CA GLU A 67 -19.09 11.44 6.93
C GLU A 67 -17.89 12.12 7.58
N GLU A 68 -16.75 12.15 6.89
CA GLU A 68 -15.57 12.85 7.40
C GLU A 68 -15.92 14.34 7.48
N PRO A 69 -15.94 14.95 8.68
CA PRO A 69 -16.58 16.25 8.89
C PRO A 69 -16.01 17.37 8.01
N ASP A 70 -14.75 17.21 7.59
CA ASP A 70 -13.99 18.23 6.87
C ASP A 70 -13.80 17.92 5.38
N GLN A 71 -14.29 16.78 4.86
CA GLN A 71 -14.17 16.42 3.44
C GLN A 71 -15.52 16.11 2.80
N PRO A 72 -15.97 16.91 1.81
CA PRO A 72 -17.17 16.59 1.08
C PRO A 72 -16.98 15.29 0.28
N MET A 73 -17.87 14.31 0.47
CA MET A 73 -17.86 13.10 -0.34
C MET A 73 -18.04 13.44 -1.82
N GLN A 74 -17.14 12.97 -2.67
CA GLN A 74 -17.25 13.14 -4.12
C GLN A 74 -18.18 12.08 -4.73
N SER A 75 -18.96 12.46 -5.75
CA SER A 75 -19.73 11.47 -6.52
C SER A 75 -18.81 10.54 -7.30
N LEU A 76 -19.29 9.33 -7.61
CA LEU A 76 -18.55 8.38 -8.45
C LEU A 76 -18.15 9.02 -9.80
N ASP A 77 -19.03 9.82 -10.38
CA ASP A 77 -18.77 10.51 -11.65
C ASP A 77 -17.61 11.52 -11.53
N ALA A 78 -17.58 12.31 -10.45
CA ALA A 78 -16.49 13.26 -10.21
C ALA A 78 -15.15 12.55 -9.99
N ILE A 79 -15.16 11.43 -9.26
CA ILE A 79 -13.97 10.59 -9.05
C ILE A 79 -13.48 10.04 -10.39
N MET A 80 -14.36 9.48 -11.21
CA MET A 80 -14.01 8.95 -12.53
C MET A 80 -13.50 10.03 -13.49
N GLN A 81 -14.06 11.22 -13.42
CA GLN A 81 -13.60 12.37 -14.22
C GLN A 81 -12.17 12.78 -13.84
N ILE A 82 -11.86 12.87 -12.54
CA ILE A 82 -10.50 13.19 -12.07
C ILE A 82 -9.51 12.11 -12.51
N ILE A 83 -9.88 10.84 -12.40
CA ILE A 83 -9.02 9.73 -12.86
C ILE A 83 -8.76 9.84 -14.36
N ALA A 84 -9.79 10.13 -15.16
CA ALA A 84 -9.65 10.30 -16.60
C ALA A 84 -8.75 11.50 -16.95
N GLU A 85 -8.93 12.64 -16.28
CA GLU A 85 -8.10 13.84 -16.46
C GLU A 85 -6.64 13.58 -16.09
N ALA A 86 -6.39 12.84 -15.01
CA ALA A 86 -5.04 12.47 -14.58
C ALA A 86 -4.29 11.55 -15.56
N THR A 87 -4.99 10.93 -16.53
CA THR A 87 -4.32 10.19 -17.61
C THR A 87 -3.74 11.09 -18.71
N ILE A 88 -4.12 12.37 -18.74
CA ILE A 88 -3.65 13.32 -19.74
C ILE A 88 -2.30 13.89 -19.26
N PRO A 89 -1.20 13.73 -20.03
CA PRO A 89 0.08 14.30 -19.65
C PRO A 89 0.03 15.83 -19.69
N ALA A 90 0.82 16.48 -18.85
CA ALA A 90 0.89 17.94 -18.80
C ALA A 90 1.17 18.53 -20.20
N ALA A 91 0.37 19.53 -20.59
CA ALA A 91 0.57 20.24 -21.85
C ALA A 91 1.95 20.92 -21.84
N GLY A 92 2.90 20.35 -22.59
CA GLY A 92 4.28 20.81 -22.65
C GLY A 92 5.34 19.70 -22.67
N THR A 93 4.99 18.46 -22.31
CA THR A 93 5.96 17.33 -22.35
C THR A 93 6.36 16.92 -23.77
N LEU A 94 5.54 17.25 -24.78
CA LEU A 94 5.85 17.01 -26.20
C LEU A 94 6.89 18.00 -26.78
N GLY A 95 7.23 19.07 -26.04
CA GLY A 95 8.14 20.12 -26.52
C GLY A 95 9.64 19.80 -26.41
N LEU A 96 10.03 18.80 -25.60
CA LEU A 96 11.44 18.43 -25.43
C LEU A 96 11.91 17.30 -26.35
N SER A 97 10.99 16.50 -26.88
CA SER A 97 11.32 15.29 -27.65
C SER A 97 11.41 15.53 -29.16
N SER A 98 10.83 16.61 -29.69
CA SER A 98 10.73 16.80 -31.16
C SER A 98 11.99 17.39 -31.80
N TYR A 99 12.91 17.98 -31.03
CA TYR A 99 14.12 18.61 -31.59
C TYR A 99 15.37 17.72 -31.55
N MET A 100 15.25 16.47 -31.08
CA MET A 100 16.37 15.51 -31.03
C MET A 100 16.36 14.49 -32.18
N THR A 101 15.37 14.53 -33.09
CA THR A 101 15.21 13.53 -34.17
C THR A 101 15.51 14.08 -35.57
N ASP A 102 15.74 15.38 -35.74
CA ASP A 102 16.01 15.97 -37.05
C ASP A 102 17.46 16.44 -37.18
N GLY A 103 18.31 15.53 -37.63
CA GLY A 103 19.65 15.84 -38.11
C GLY A 103 20.72 15.03 -37.40
N LEU A 104 21.08 13.89 -37.98
CA LEU A 104 22.45 13.55 -38.37
C LEU A 104 22.39 12.24 -39.18
N ASP A 105 22.28 12.39 -40.50
CA ASP A 105 22.78 11.42 -41.46
C ASP A 105 24.32 11.41 -41.30
N MET A 106 24.83 10.49 -40.50
CA MET A 106 26.26 10.14 -40.44
C MET A 106 26.33 8.61 -40.35
N ASP A 107 26.38 7.99 -41.52
CA ASP A 107 27.03 6.69 -41.71
C ASP A 107 28.48 6.84 -41.23
N ASP A 108 28.82 6.29 -40.07
CA ASP A 108 30.12 5.66 -39.84
C ASP A 108 30.07 4.79 -38.58
N ASP A 109 30.43 3.52 -38.77
CA ASP A 109 30.59 2.48 -37.76
C ASP A 109 31.47 2.94 -36.60
N MET A 110 30.95 2.93 -35.37
CA MET A 110 31.76 2.91 -34.14
C MET A 110 31.10 1.99 -33.12
N ASP A 111 31.83 0.91 -32.84
CA ASP A 111 31.53 -0.17 -31.91
C ASP A 111 31.12 0.31 -30.51
N ASP A 112 30.11 -0.38 -29.99
CA ASP A 112 29.94 -0.86 -28.62
C ASP A 112 30.79 -0.18 -27.52
N LEU A 113 30.19 0.77 -26.79
CA LEU A 113 30.64 1.15 -25.45
C LEU A 113 29.41 1.33 -24.55
N ASP A 114 29.05 0.24 -23.87
CA ASP A 114 28.32 0.27 -22.59
C ASP A 114 29.01 1.28 -21.65
N SER A 115 28.52 2.52 -21.62
CA SER A 115 28.83 3.48 -20.57
C SER A 115 27.63 3.59 -19.65
N GLU A 116 27.69 2.75 -18.61
CA GLU A 116 26.84 2.79 -17.43
C GLU A 116 26.87 4.23 -16.88
N SER A 117 25.79 4.98 -17.09
CA SER A 117 25.68 6.33 -16.53
C SER A 117 25.32 6.18 -15.06
N GLU A 118 26.33 6.32 -14.20
CA GLU A 118 26.14 6.54 -12.77
C GLU A 118 25.22 7.76 -12.58
N LEU A 119 24.07 7.53 -11.94
CA LEU A 119 23.13 8.57 -11.57
C LEU A 119 23.76 9.38 -10.42
N ASP A 120 24.32 10.54 -10.74
CA ASP A 120 24.82 11.48 -9.75
C ASP A 120 23.63 12.05 -8.95
N VAL A 121 23.52 11.58 -7.72
CA VAL A 121 22.50 11.98 -6.74
C VAL A 121 22.91 13.29 -6.07
N ASP A 122 22.71 14.40 -6.76
CA ASP A 122 22.59 15.71 -6.10
C ASP A 122 21.58 16.61 -6.82
N SER A 123 20.32 16.17 -6.86
CA SER A 123 19.21 17.10 -7.06
C SER A 123 18.76 17.60 -5.70
N SER A 124 19.41 18.68 -5.27
CA SER A 124 19.12 19.44 -4.06
C SER A 124 17.62 19.78 -3.95
N GLY A 125 16.97 19.27 -2.91
CA GLY A 125 15.56 19.52 -2.62
C GLY A 125 15.32 20.95 -2.16
N GLU A 126 14.61 21.73 -2.97
CA GLU A 126 14.05 23.02 -2.58
C GLU A 126 12.64 22.82 -1.99
N ILE A 127 12.50 23.07 -0.69
CA ILE A 127 11.21 23.05 0.02
C ILE A 127 10.69 24.49 0.09
N VAL A 128 9.57 24.75 -0.57
CA VAL A 128 8.85 26.03 -0.50
C VAL A 128 7.84 25.96 0.65
N TYR A 129 7.97 26.84 1.64
CA TYR A 129 6.94 27.05 2.65
C TYR A 129 5.90 28.05 2.13
N ALA A 130 4.62 27.69 2.24
CA ALA A 130 3.52 28.62 2.09
C ALA A 130 3.34 29.45 3.38
N ILE A 131 3.05 30.74 3.21
CA ILE A 131 2.78 31.73 4.28
C ILE A 131 1.38 31.52 4.85
#